data_AF-A0A9E0W761-F1
#
_entry.id   AF-A0A9E0W761-F1
#
_cell.length_a   1.000
_cell.length_b   1.000
_cell.length_c   1.000
_cell.angle_alpha   90.00
_cell.angle_beta   90.00
_cell.angle_gamma   90.00
#
_symmetry.space_group_name_H-M   'P 1'
#
loop_
_entity.id
_entity.type
_entity.pdbx_description
1 polymer ?
#
loop_
_entity_poly.entity_id
_entity_poly.type
_entity_poly.pdbx_seq_one_letter_code
_entity_poly.pdbx_strand_id
1 'polypeptide(L)'
;MKNRKTGSLTHISDFKSRKALLALASDYEASLPLPSRTYPNVIFLFDEGLAVSGRELLFRRLNYLAEKNEQMLVVTDVGHGRAGFYVNFDEIGAGSQSSGDDYDECIDAWMMANER
;
A
#
# COMPACT_ATOMS: atom_id res chain seq x y z
N MET A 1 -2.87 25.33 46.60
CA MET A 1 -1.95 24.43 45.86
C MET A 1 -2.82 23.47 45.05
N LYS A 2 -2.85 23.62 43.72
CA LYS A 2 -3.79 22.92 42.83
C LYS A 2 -3.22 21.57 42.34
N ASN A 3 -3.99 20.53 42.63
CA ASN A 3 -4.17 19.21 41.99
C ASN A 3 -3.08 18.64 41.09
N ARG A 4 -2.52 17.50 41.54
CA ARG A 4 -2.09 16.38 40.67
C ARG A 4 -3.19 15.32 40.63
N LYS A 5 -3.46 14.79 39.44
CA LYS A 5 -3.66 13.36 39.06
C LYS A 5 -4.32 13.33 37.66
N THR A 6 -3.59 13.04 36.59
CA THR A 6 -3.36 11.70 35.98
C THR A 6 -4.63 10.87 35.78
N GLY A 7 -4.94 10.58 34.51
CA GLY A 7 -5.88 9.52 34.13
C GLY A 7 -6.58 9.83 32.81
N SER A 8 -5.95 9.50 31.67
CA SER A 8 -6.67 9.37 30.40
C SER A 8 -7.65 8.20 30.56
N LEU A 9 -8.93 8.50 30.68
CA LEU A 9 -10.00 7.51 30.64
C LEU A 9 -10.18 7.08 29.17
N THR A 10 -9.40 6.11 28.72
CA THR A 10 -9.72 5.36 27.49
C THR A 10 -10.94 4.49 27.76
N HIS A 11 -12.05 4.80 27.12
CA HIS A 11 -13.32 4.10 27.37
C HIS A 11 -13.27 2.66 26.84
N ILE A 12 -14.00 1.74 27.48
CA ILE A 12 -14.11 0.33 27.06
C ILE A 12 -14.65 0.21 25.62
N SER A 13 -15.46 1.17 25.16
CA SER A 13 -15.89 1.29 23.76
C SER A 13 -14.71 1.44 22.82
N ASP A 14 -13.73 2.28 23.15
CA ASP A 14 -12.56 2.55 22.32
C ASP A 14 -11.69 1.29 22.20
N PHE A 15 -11.57 0.53 23.30
CA PHE A 15 -10.88 -0.76 23.31
C PHE A 15 -11.59 -1.81 22.45
N LYS A 16 -12.92 -1.89 22.51
CA LYS A 16 -13.71 -2.79 21.66
C LYS A 16 -13.62 -2.41 20.18
N SER A 17 -13.71 -1.13 19.86
CA SER A 17 -13.58 -0.61 18.50
C SER A 17 -12.18 -0.87 17.94
N ARG A 18 -11.13 -0.64 18.74
CA ARG A 18 -9.75 -0.95 18.35
C ARG A 18 -9.56 -2.44 18.12
N LYS A 19 -10.10 -3.30 18.98
CA LYS A 19 -10.03 -4.76 18.80
C LYS A 19 -10.77 -5.22 17.53
N ALA A 20 -11.93 -4.64 17.25
CA ALA A 20 -12.69 -4.93 16.03
C ALA A 20 -11.93 -4.46 14.77
N LEU A 21 -11.29 -3.30 14.82
CA LEU A 21 -10.46 -2.80 13.71
C LEU A 21 -9.24 -3.71 13.46
N LEU A 22 -8.56 -4.14 14.52
CA LEU A 22 -7.44 -5.07 14.42
C LEU A 22 -7.87 -6.42 13.86
N ALA A 23 -9.05 -6.91 14.26
CA ALA A 23 -9.62 -8.14 13.71
C ALA A 23 -9.93 -8.01 12.22
N LEU A 24 -10.58 -6.91 11.80
CA LEU A 24 -10.87 -6.64 10.39
C LEU A 24 -9.60 -6.51 9.55
N ALA A 25 -8.57 -5.83 10.07
CA ALA A 25 -7.28 -5.73 9.39
C ALA A 25 -6.61 -7.10 9.25
N SER A 26 -6.64 -7.92 10.31
CA SER A 26 -6.12 -9.29 10.28
C SER A 26 -6.90 -10.19 9.32
N ASP A 27 -8.23 -10.04 9.26
CA ASP A 27 -9.08 -10.80 8.34
C ASP A 27 -8.82 -10.38 6.89
N TYR A 28 -8.62 -9.09 6.65
CA TYR A 28 -8.23 -8.55 5.34
C TYR A 28 -6.89 -9.12 4.90
N GLU A 29 -5.85 -9.02 5.75
CA GLU A 29 -4.52 -9.55 5.47
C GLU A 29 -4.54 -11.06 5.20
N ALA A 30 -5.32 -11.83 5.97
CA ALA A 30 -5.48 -13.28 5.77
C ALA A 30 -6.23 -13.65 4.48
N SER A 31 -7.05 -12.72 3.95
CA SER A 31 -7.81 -12.92 2.71
C SER A 31 -7.04 -12.59 1.44
N LEU A 32 -5.89 -11.92 1.56
CA LEU A 32 -5.10 -11.50 0.42
C LEU A 32 -4.52 -12.72 -0.32
N PRO A 33 -4.43 -12.66 -1.66
CA PRO A 33 -3.69 -13.65 -2.41
C PRO A 33 -2.21 -13.59 -2.04
N LEU A 34 -1.50 -14.67 -2.34
CA LEU A 34 -0.05 -14.69 -2.17
C LEU A 34 0.61 -13.60 -3.02
N PRO A 35 1.74 -13.04 -2.56
CA PRO A 35 2.52 -12.10 -3.35
C PRO A 35 2.88 -12.66 -4.72
N SER A 36 3.05 -11.75 -5.67
CA SER A 36 3.53 -12.07 -7.00
C SER A 36 4.84 -12.83 -6.92
N ARG A 37 4.97 -13.85 -7.78
CA ARG A 37 6.23 -14.59 -7.92
C ARG A 37 7.31 -13.75 -8.60
N THR A 38 6.90 -12.84 -9.48
CA THR A 38 7.81 -11.98 -10.26
C THR A 38 8.17 -10.71 -9.49
N TYR A 39 7.22 -10.18 -8.70
CA TYR A 39 7.33 -8.95 -7.93
C TYR A 39 7.03 -9.24 -6.45
N PRO A 40 7.98 -9.81 -5.67
CA PRO A 40 7.71 -10.37 -4.34
C PRO A 40 7.13 -9.41 -3.29
N ASN A 41 7.27 -8.10 -3.49
CA ASN A 41 6.74 -7.06 -2.60
C ASN A 41 5.42 -6.47 -3.13
N VAL A 42 4.80 -7.12 -4.11
CA VAL A 42 3.55 -6.71 -4.72
C VAL A 42 2.55 -7.86 -4.71
N ILE A 43 1.34 -7.60 -4.23
CA ILE A 43 0.19 -8.49 -4.30
C ILE A 43 -0.74 -7.93 -5.38
N PHE A 44 -1.18 -8.76 -6.32
CA PHE A 44 -2.22 -8.40 -7.29
C PHE A 44 -3.55 -9.03 -6.89
N LEU A 45 -4.62 -8.22 -6.79
CA LEU A 45 -5.98 -8.72 -6.52
C LEU A 45 -6.67 -9.31 -7.77
N PHE A 46 -6.00 -9.25 -8.91
CA PHE A 46 -6.41 -9.76 -10.20
C PHE A 46 -5.23 -10.47 -10.87
N ASP A 47 -5.43 -11.03 -12.06
CA ASP A 47 -4.36 -11.74 -12.77
C ASP A 47 -3.14 -10.83 -13.00
N GLU A 48 -1.97 -11.31 -12.56
CA GLU A 48 -0.70 -10.56 -12.67
C GLU A 48 -0.41 -10.17 -14.12
N GLY A 49 -0.64 -11.08 -15.08
CA GLY A 49 -0.40 -10.83 -16.50
C GLY A 49 -1.21 -9.64 -17.04
N LEU A 50 -2.46 -9.53 -16.61
CA LEU A 50 -3.32 -8.40 -16.97
C LEU A 50 -2.83 -7.08 -16.37
N ALA A 51 -2.33 -7.10 -15.13
CA ALA A 51 -1.78 -5.93 -14.47
C ALA A 51 -0.52 -5.41 -15.17
N VAL A 52 0.40 -6.33 -15.48
CA VAL A 52 1.78 -5.97 -15.84
C VAL A 52 2.01 -5.80 -17.34
N SER A 53 1.15 -6.33 -18.20
CA SER A 53 1.33 -6.27 -19.66
C SER A 53 1.53 -4.85 -20.16
N GLY A 54 2.71 -4.56 -20.71
CA GLY A 54 3.11 -3.23 -21.20
C GLY A 54 3.56 -2.25 -20.11
N ARG A 55 3.70 -2.72 -18.86
CA ARG A 55 4.02 -1.93 -17.64
C ARG A 55 5.08 -2.62 -16.78
N GLU A 56 5.78 -3.62 -17.32
CA GLU A 56 6.67 -4.51 -16.58
C GLU A 56 7.80 -3.73 -15.89
N LEU A 57 8.27 -2.66 -16.54
CA LEU A 57 9.29 -1.76 -15.99
C LEU A 57 8.77 -0.93 -14.81
N LEU A 58 7.53 -0.44 -14.88
CA LEU A 58 6.90 0.27 -13.77
C LEU A 58 6.76 -0.64 -12.56
N PHE A 59 6.18 -1.84 -12.73
CA PHE A 59 6.03 -2.79 -11.62
C PHE A 59 7.36 -3.27 -11.05
N ARG A 60 8.40 -3.38 -11.88
CA ARG A 60 9.76 -3.66 -11.38
C ARG A 60 10.27 -2.53 -10.48
N ARG A 61 10.00 -1.28 -10.85
CA ARG A 61 10.40 -0.12 -10.06
C ARG A 61 9.59 -0.02 -8.76
N LEU A 62 8.27 -0.19 -8.83
CA LEU A 62 7.39 -0.21 -7.66
C LEU A 62 7.80 -1.31 -6.67
N ASN A 63 8.10 -2.52 -7.15
CA ASN A 63 8.57 -3.62 -6.30
C ASN A 63 9.88 -3.27 -5.58
N TYR A 64 10.81 -2.60 -6.26
CA TYR A 64 12.06 -2.14 -5.67
C TYR A 64 11.83 -1.06 -4.60
N LEU A 65 10.90 -0.14 -4.85
CA LEU A 65 10.54 0.88 -3.87
C LEU A 65 9.86 0.28 -2.65
N ALA A 66 8.94 -0.67 -2.85
CA ALA A 66 8.30 -1.42 -1.79
C ALA A 66 9.33 -2.15 -0.92
N GLU A 67 10.33 -2.79 -1.53
CA GLU A 67 11.45 -3.40 -0.80
C GLU A 67 12.22 -2.37 0.04
N LYS A 68 12.62 -1.25 -0.58
CA LYS A 68 13.39 -0.18 0.08
C LYS A 68 12.62 0.44 1.26
N ASN A 69 11.30 0.53 1.14
CA ASN A 69 10.44 1.12 2.15
C ASN A 69 9.99 0.10 3.21
N GLU A 70 10.40 -1.17 3.08
CA GLU A 70 9.99 -2.29 3.94
C GLU A 70 8.45 -2.46 3.96
N GLN A 71 7.86 -2.30 2.78
CA GLN A 71 6.41 -2.36 2.54
C GLN A 71 6.06 -3.41 1.49
N MET A 72 4.79 -3.80 1.51
CA MET A 72 4.15 -4.59 0.48
C MET A 72 3.02 -3.77 -0.14
N LEU A 73 2.93 -3.77 -1.47
CA LEU A 73 1.89 -3.06 -2.21
C LEU A 73 0.79 -4.02 -2.63
N VAL A 74 -0.45 -3.75 -2.26
CA VAL A 74 -1.62 -4.49 -2.72
C VAL A 74 -2.27 -3.72 -3.86
N VAL A 75 -2.03 -4.14 -5.09
CA VAL A 75 -2.58 -3.50 -6.29
C VAL A 75 -4.06 -3.89 -6.42
N THR A 76 -4.92 -2.89 -6.27
CA THR A 76 -6.38 -3.06 -6.28
C THR A 76 -7.00 -2.78 -7.65
N ASP A 77 -6.41 -1.87 -8.42
CA ASP A 77 -6.85 -1.55 -9.79
C ASP A 77 -5.72 -0.89 -10.61
N VAL A 78 -5.73 -1.09 -11.93
CA VAL A 78 -4.78 -0.52 -12.89
C VAL A 78 -5.51 -0.21 -14.20
N GLY A 79 -5.37 1.02 -14.71
CA GLY A 79 -6.10 1.39 -15.90
C GLY A 79 -5.72 2.74 -16.50
N HIS A 80 -6.58 3.22 -17.40
CA HIS A 80 -6.52 4.57 -17.96
C HIS A 80 -7.83 5.29 -17.65
N GLY A 81 -7.74 6.39 -16.93
CA GLY A 81 -8.85 7.29 -16.63
C GLY A 81 -8.76 8.59 -17.45
N ARG A 82 -9.58 9.58 -17.09
CA ARG A 82 -9.57 10.91 -17.74
C ARG A 82 -8.27 11.68 -17.53
N ALA A 83 -7.52 11.36 -16.47
CA ALA A 83 -6.26 11.99 -16.12
C ALA A 83 -5.04 11.23 -16.67
N GLY A 84 -5.24 10.17 -17.46
CA GLY A 84 -4.18 9.29 -17.92
C GLY A 84 -4.17 7.95 -17.19
N PHE A 85 -3.04 7.26 -17.24
CA PHE A 85 -2.85 5.97 -16.59
C PHE A 85 -2.72 6.11 -15.08
N TYR A 86 -3.23 5.11 -14.35
CA TYR A 86 -3.21 5.07 -12.89
C TYR A 86 -2.94 3.65 -12.39
N VAL A 87 -2.40 3.59 -11.18
CA VAL A 87 -2.26 2.38 -10.37
C VAL A 87 -2.87 2.70 -9.00
N ASN A 88 -3.90 1.98 -8.60
CA ASN A 88 -4.47 2.08 -7.26
C ASN A 88 -3.94 0.94 -6.39
N PHE A 89 -3.47 1.26 -5.19
CA PHE A 89 -2.88 0.28 -4.29
C PHE A 89 -3.03 0.67 -2.83
N ASP A 90 -3.01 -0.34 -1.96
CA ASP A 90 -2.85 -0.19 -0.52
C ASP A 90 -1.43 -0.56 -0.10
N GLU A 91 -0.93 0.05 0.97
CA GLU A 91 0.38 -0.27 1.56
C GLU A 91 0.23 -1.09 2.85
N ILE A 92 0.95 -2.20 2.93
CA ILE A 92 1.05 -3.03 4.13
C ILE A 92 2.49 -3.00 4.64
N GLY A 93 2.67 -2.69 5.92
CA GLY A 93 3.98 -2.64 6.57
C GLY A 93 4.21 -1.33 7.32
N ALA A 94 5.12 -1.36 8.30
CA ALA A 94 5.52 -0.17 9.02
C ALA A 94 6.58 0.55 8.17
N GLY A 95 6.12 1.36 7.21
CA GLY A 95 7.00 2.13 6.34
C GLY A 95 8.08 2.83 7.17
N SER A 96 9.35 2.62 6.79
CA SER A 96 10.44 3.34 7.45
C SER A 96 10.21 4.83 7.17
N GLN A 97 10.07 5.67 8.20
CA GLN A 97 9.93 7.14 8.06
C GLN A 97 11.17 7.81 7.43
N SER A 98 12.15 7.02 6.98
CA SER A 98 13.38 7.46 6.36
C SER A 98 13.18 7.66 4.87
N SER A 99 12.62 8.82 4.50
CA SER A 99 12.93 9.50 3.22
C SER A 99 12.73 8.66 1.94
N GLY A 100 11.78 7.72 1.95
CA GLY A 100 11.55 6.78 0.86
C GLY A 100 10.94 7.47 -0.36
N ASP A 101 11.49 7.19 -1.54
CA ASP A 101 11.03 7.77 -2.81
C ASP A 101 9.50 7.58 -2.96
N ASP A 102 8.81 8.62 -3.42
CA ASP A 102 7.36 8.67 -3.51
C ASP A 102 6.85 7.75 -4.64
N TYR A 103 5.90 6.86 -4.32
CA TYR A 103 5.27 6.00 -5.31
C TYR A 103 4.52 6.82 -6.37
N ASP A 104 3.91 7.94 -5.98
CA ASP A 104 3.18 8.83 -6.88
C ASP A 104 4.15 9.47 -7.89
N GLU A 105 5.30 9.98 -7.42
CA GLU A 105 6.35 10.51 -8.29
C GLU A 105 6.88 9.45 -9.28
N CYS A 106 6.99 8.19 -8.83
CA CYS A 106 7.41 7.09 -9.69
C CYS A 106 6.41 6.82 -10.83
N ILE A 107 5.11 6.87 -10.54
CA ILE A 107 4.05 6.68 -11.52
C ILE A 107 4.01 7.85 -12.50
N ASP A 108 4.09 9.08 -11.99
CA ASP A 108 4.10 10.31 -12.81
C ASP A 108 5.30 10.37 -13.76
N ALA A 109 6.49 10.00 -13.29
CA ALA A 109 7.68 9.95 -14.13
C ALA A 109 7.55 8.94 -15.27
N TRP A 110 6.91 7.79 -15.02
CA TRP A 110 6.64 6.79 -16.05
C TRP A 110 5.65 7.30 -17.11
N MET A 111 4.62 8.05 -16.68
CA MET A 111 3.66 8.70 -17.57
C MET A 111 4.36 9.67 -18.52
N MET A 112 5.17 10.58 -18.01
CA MET A 112 5.86 11.58 -18.84
C MET A 112 6.85 10.97 -19.84
N ALA A 113 7.42 9.81 -19.53
CA ALA A 113 8.36 9.11 -20.40
C ALA A 113 7.67 8.36 -21.56
N ASN A 114 6.41 7.94 -21.38
CA ASN A 114 5.70 7.07 -22.32
C ASN A 114 4.51 7.75 -23.04
N GLU A 115 4.20 9.01 -22.73
CA GLU A 115 3.25 9.84 -23.51
C GLU A 115 3.86 10.49 -24.79
N ARG A 116 4.89 9.86 -25.38
CA ARG A 116 5.47 10.25 -26.69
C ARG A 116 5.06 9.28 -27.78
#